data_AF-C7Z588-F1
#
_entry.id   AF-C7Z588-F1
#
_cell.length_a   1.000
_cell.length_b   1.000
_cell.length_c   1.000
_cell.angle_alpha   90.00
_cell.angle_beta   90.00
_cell.angle_gamma   90.00
#
_symmetry.space_group_name_H-M   'P 1'
#
loop_
_entity.id
_entity.type
_entity.pdbx_description
1 polymer ?
#
loop_
_entity_poly.entity_id
_entity_poly.type
_entity_poly.pdbx_seq_one_letter_code
_entity_poly.pdbx_strand_id
1 'polypeptide(L)'
;MNTKRGAAKGVSLSKRKAQPNAFDKLGDNPTEDEIKNAAANVALAELEERVADVRDSWETDSLFEDVFEELTTDSPSADDPQVCTPEEASRLRRELREYGPAVFCQRTVDAGRYTARKLLSAFGIRAPAFLEGEPDDAYFSLLSLAITRELSKRAKLTRYNTVEDAVELINKSSNIVLITGAGISTSLGIPDFRSKGTGLYSKLEHLGLNDPQEVFDISVFRQDPTIFYSVAKDILPSTDRYTPTHKFIAMLNERGKLLTNYSQNIDNLEVKAGVPKDKLIQCHGSFGTASCVQCGYQCQGETIFPDIKADKIPRCPRCIQTLRATGGAPKRKRSAGADKKRRRWSADESSDESEYDIPSAGVMKPDITFFGEALPDEFSRRLTENDRDKVDLVIVIGTSLKVTPVSEIVSWLPAHIPQIYVSRQAVSHINFDIDLLGDCDVVVSELCRRLDWPFKHEMIPKGQKVDVRTEPGFKSRHLFEERK
;
A
#
# COMPACT_ATOMS: atom_id res chain seq x y z
N MET A 1 23.00 -23.65 60.30
CA MET A 1 22.23 -24.30 59.21
C MET A 1 21.96 -23.25 58.14
N ASN A 2 22.67 -23.28 57.01
CA ASN A 2 22.28 -22.50 55.84
C ASN A 2 22.85 -23.16 54.58
N THR A 3 21.97 -23.72 53.78
CA THR A 3 22.25 -24.44 52.53
C THR A 3 22.33 -23.44 51.37
N LYS A 4 23.52 -23.28 50.77
CA LYS A 4 23.69 -22.56 49.49
C LYS A 4 23.43 -23.51 48.33
N ARG A 5 22.37 -23.27 47.56
CA ARG A 5 22.16 -23.83 46.21
C ARG A 5 22.95 -23.00 45.19
N GLY A 6 23.70 -23.67 44.33
CA GLY A 6 24.50 -23.07 43.26
C GLY A 6 23.63 -22.55 42.11
N ALA A 7 23.99 -21.36 41.61
CA ALA A 7 23.46 -20.82 40.37
C ALA A 7 24.32 -21.31 39.19
N ALA A 8 23.68 -21.92 38.20
CA ALA A 8 24.29 -22.29 36.93
C ALA A 8 24.63 -21.02 36.12
N LYS A 9 25.88 -20.92 35.64
CA LYS A 9 26.31 -19.88 34.72
C LYS A 9 25.68 -20.14 33.34
N GLY A 10 24.82 -19.23 32.89
CA GLY A 10 24.37 -19.18 31.50
C GLY A 10 25.53 -18.82 30.57
N VAL A 11 25.70 -19.57 29.49
CA VAL A 11 26.69 -19.29 28.43
C VAL A 11 26.19 -18.10 27.61
N SER A 12 26.89 -16.97 27.72
CA SER A 12 26.74 -15.84 26.81
C SER A 12 27.35 -16.20 25.46
N LEU A 13 26.53 -16.48 24.45
CA LEU A 13 26.99 -16.59 23.06
C LEU A 13 27.28 -15.18 22.52
N SER A 14 28.54 -14.93 22.18
CA SER A 14 29.01 -13.70 21.51
C SER A 14 28.27 -13.52 20.17
N LYS A 15 27.61 -12.38 19.98
CA LYS A 15 27.08 -11.95 18.67
C LYS A 15 28.26 -11.88 17.68
N ARG A 16 28.40 -12.87 16.78
CA ARG A 16 29.36 -12.78 15.67
C ARG A 16 28.86 -11.72 14.69
N LYS A 17 29.71 -10.75 14.36
CA LYS A 17 29.51 -9.81 13.24
C LYS A 17 29.90 -10.49 11.92
N ALA A 18 29.17 -10.23 10.84
CA ALA A 18 29.57 -10.64 9.50
C ALA A 18 30.94 -10.03 9.14
N GLN A 19 31.72 -10.75 8.32
CA GLN A 19 33.07 -10.35 7.95
C GLN A 19 33.16 -10.20 6.43
N PRO A 20 33.17 -8.98 5.89
CA PRO A 20 33.26 -8.76 4.43
C PRO A 20 34.58 -9.27 3.85
N ASN A 21 35.62 -9.37 4.68
CA ASN A 21 36.95 -9.84 4.30
C ASN A 21 37.17 -11.32 4.66
N ALA A 22 36.12 -12.15 4.60
CA ALA A 22 36.22 -13.55 5.00
C ALA A 22 37.11 -14.37 4.06
N PHE A 23 37.16 -14.02 2.76
CA PHE A 23 38.07 -14.66 1.79
C PHE A 23 39.55 -14.34 2.08
N ASP A 24 39.86 -13.13 2.57
CA ASP A 24 41.24 -12.71 2.89
C ASP A 24 41.85 -13.47 4.08
N LYS A 25 41.03 -14.26 4.78
CA LYS A 25 41.45 -15.07 5.95
C LYS A 25 41.61 -16.55 5.63
N LEU A 26 41.37 -16.96 4.38
CA LEU A 26 41.63 -18.31 3.93
C LEU A 26 43.14 -18.53 3.78
N GLY A 27 43.65 -19.68 4.24
CA GLY A 27 45.04 -20.07 4.03
C GLY A 27 45.31 -20.50 2.57
N ASP A 28 46.56 -20.81 2.24
CA ASP A 28 47.01 -21.09 0.86
C ASP A 28 46.36 -22.34 0.20
N ASN A 29 45.72 -23.22 0.96
CA ASN A 29 44.96 -24.38 0.47
C ASN A 29 43.66 -24.56 1.29
N PRO A 30 42.63 -23.74 1.05
CA PRO A 30 41.40 -23.82 1.82
C PRO A 30 40.56 -25.02 1.36
N THR A 31 39.94 -25.69 2.33
CA THR A 31 38.99 -26.77 2.06
C THR A 31 37.71 -26.22 1.42
N GLU A 32 36.97 -27.08 0.71
CA GLU A 32 35.71 -26.69 0.05
C GLU A 32 34.69 -26.09 1.05
N ASP A 33 34.68 -26.60 2.28
CA ASP A 33 33.84 -26.08 3.37
C ASP A 33 34.30 -24.72 3.88
N GLU A 34 35.60 -24.42 3.89
CA GLU A 34 36.12 -23.10 4.26
C GLU A 34 35.79 -22.05 3.19
N ILE A 35 35.85 -22.44 1.90
CA ILE A 35 35.45 -21.60 0.78
C ILE A 35 33.94 -21.30 0.84
N LYS A 36 33.10 -22.31 1.08
CA LYS A 36 31.65 -22.14 1.25
C LYS A 36 31.32 -21.22 2.43
N ASN A 37 32.01 -21.40 3.56
CA ASN A 37 31.83 -20.53 4.73
C ASN A 37 32.28 -19.09 4.46
N ALA A 38 33.38 -18.86 3.73
CA ALA A 38 33.82 -17.52 3.37
C ALA A 38 32.83 -16.86 2.40
N ALA A 39 32.34 -17.60 1.39
CA ALA A 39 31.31 -17.13 0.47
C ALA A 39 30.01 -16.74 1.18
N ALA A 40 29.55 -17.57 2.12
CA ALA A 40 28.39 -17.27 2.95
C ALA A 40 28.60 -16.01 3.81
N ASN A 41 29.78 -15.82 4.41
CA ASN A 41 30.06 -14.62 5.22
C ASN A 41 30.12 -13.33 4.40
N VAL A 42 30.64 -13.39 3.17
CA VAL A 42 30.68 -12.23 2.26
C VAL A 42 29.29 -11.92 1.73
N ALA A 43 28.56 -12.92 1.24
CA ALA A 43 27.17 -12.75 0.81
C ALA A 43 26.27 -12.21 1.94
N LEU A 44 26.53 -12.62 3.18
CA LEU A 44 25.85 -12.14 4.37
C LEU A 44 26.24 -10.70 4.75
N ALA A 45 27.50 -10.31 4.57
CA ALA A 45 27.93 -8.92 4.79
C ALA A 45 27.35 -7.99 3.72
N GLU A 46 27.34 -8.41 2.46
CA GLU A 46 26.67 -7.71 1.35
C GLU A 46 25.15 -7.60 1.60
N LEU A 47 24.54 -8.64 2.19
CA LEU A 47 23.13 -8.59 2.58
C LEU A 47 22.89 -7.60 3.73
N GLU A 48 23.74 -7.59 4.77
CA GLU A 48 23.66 -6.64 5.88
C GLU A 48 23.82 -5.18 5.40
N GLU A 49 24.70 -4.94 4.43
CA GLU A 49 24.90 -3.64 3.78
C GLU A 49 23.69 -3.24 2.90
N ARG A 50 23.20 -4.16 2.06
CA ARG A 50 21.99 -3.91 1.25
C ARG A 50 20.75 -3.68 2.10
N VAL A 51 20.58 -4.37 3.23
CA VAL A 51 19.49 -4.12 4.18
C VAL A 51 19.60 -2.71 4.78
N ALA A 52 20.82 -2.23 5.03
CA ALA A 52 21.05 -0.87 5.52
C ALA A 52 20.74 0.17 4.44
N ASP A 53 21.15 -0.07 3.19
CA ASP A 53 20.91 0.84 2.06
C ASP A 53 19.43 0.89 1.65
N VAL A 54 18.73 -0.25 1.64
CA VAL A 54 17.28 -0.32 1.34
C VAL A 54 16.46 0.43 2.38
N ARG A 55 16.91 0.47 3.64
CA ARG A 55 16.23 1.23 4.69
C ARG A 55 16.26 2.76 4.45
N ASP A 56 17.24 3.25 3.69
CA ASP A 56 17.45 4.67 3.43
C ASP A 56 16.93 5.13 2.04
N SER A 57 16.52 4.21 1.16
CA SER A 57 16.10 4.49 -0.23
C SER A 57 14.58 4.48 -0.42
N TRP A 58 14.02 5.61 -0.87
CA TRP A 58 12.59 5.84 -1.10
C TRP A 58 12.06 5.23 -2.42
N GLU A 59 12.94 4.78 -3.33
CA GLU A 59 12.55 4.40 -4.70
C GLU A 59 12.58 2.88 -4.95
N THR A 60 13.22 2.10 -4.09
CA THR A 60 13.44 0.67 -4.34
C THR A 60 12.25 -0.20 -3.99
N ASP A 61 11.36 0.22 -3.08
CA ASP A 61 10.28 -0.64 -2.56
C ASP A 61 9.20 -1.00 -3.60
N SER A 62 8.89 -0.14 -4.58
CA SER A 62 7.78 -0.38 -5.52
C SER A 62 8.07 -1.50 -6.53
N LEU A 63 9.29 -1.58 -7.06
CA LEU A 63 9.69 -2.64 -8.00
C LEU A 63 9.80 -4.02 -7.33
N PHE A 64 10.13 -4.06 -6.04
CA PHE A 64 10.20 -5.31 -5.30
C PHE A 64 8.82 -5.83 -4.90
N GLU A 65 7.88 -4.95 -4.56
CA GLU A 65 6.53 -5.36 -4.18
C GLU A 65 5.78 -6.03 -5.34
N ASP A 66 5.87 -5.52 -6.57
CA ASP A 66 5.22 -6.13 -7.73
C ASP A 66 5.68 -7.58 -7.98
N VAL A 67 7.00 -7.83 -7.89
CA VAL A 67 7.58 -9.17 -8.09
C VAL A 67 7.16 -10.14 -6.98
N PHE A 68 7.08 -9.66 -5.73
CA PHE A 68 6.64 -10.52 -4.62
C PHE A 68 5.13 -10.71 -4.60
N GLU A 69 4.35 -9.78 -5.14
CA GLU A 69 2.89 -9.90 -5.19
C GLU A 69 2.47 -11.09 -6.05
N GLU A 70 3.09 -11.27 -7.23
CA GLU A 70 2.93 -12.47 -8.07
C GLU A 70 3.25 -13.78 -7.33
N LEU A 71 4.20 -13.73 -6.37
CA LEU A 71 4.65 -14.87 -5.58
C LEU A 71 3.84 -15.09 -4.30
N THR A 72 2.87 -14.24 -3.98
CA THR A 72 2.04 -14.34 -2.76
C THR A 72 0.61 -14.79 -3.01
N THR A 73 0.19 -14.95 -4.27
CA THR A 73 -1.18 -15.33 -4.62
C THR A 73 -1.42 -16.84 -4.54
N ASP A 74 -2.51 -17.19 -3.86
CA ASP A 74 -3.06 -18.53 -3.52
C ASP A 74 -2.54 -19.20 -2.25
N SER A 75 -3.49 -19.50 -1.35
CA SER A 75 -3.27 -20.20 -0.08
C SER A 75 -2.70 -21.60 -0.34
N PRO A 76 -1.52 -21.94 0.21
CA PRO A 76 -0.99 -23.29 0.11
C PRO A 76 -1.90 -24.28 0.84
N SER A 77 -1.99 -25.51 0.31
CA SER A 77 -2.64 -26.62 1.01
C SER A 77 -1.94 -26.87 2.34
N ALA A 78 -2.71 -26.92 3.43
CA ALA A 78 -2.20 -27.02 4.81
C ALA A 78 -1.38 -28.30 5.10
N ASP A 79 -1.36 -29.28 4.19
CA ASP A 79 -0.72 -30.59 4.36
C ASP A 79 0.65 -30.72 3.66
N ASP A 80 1.23 -29.65 3.10
CA ASP A 80 2.58 -29.70 2.52
C ASP A 80 3.68 -29.58 3.61
N PRO A 81 4.54 -30.59 3.82
CA PRO A 81 5.63 -30.54 4.80
C PRO A 81 6.68 -29.44 4.54
N GLN A 82 6.71 -28.90 3.32
CA GLN A 82 7.56 -27.76 2.92
C GLN A 82 6.94 -26.39 3.24
N VAL A 83 5.75 -26.35 3.84
CA VAL A 83 5.07 -25.11 4.22
C VAL A 83 5.04 -24.97 5.75
N CYS A 84 5.38 -23.79 6.27
CA CYS A 84 5.32 -23.50 7.70
C CYS A 84 3.88 -23.30 8.16
N THR A 85 3.53 -23.82 9.34
CA THR A 85 2.28 -23.44 10.00
C THR A 85 2.31 -21.97 10.42
N PRO A 86 1.16 -21.31 10.64
CA PRO A 86 1.12 -19.93 11.10
C PRO A 86 1.92 -19.67 12.40
N GLU A 87 1.91 -20.61 13.34
CA GLU A 87 2.67 -20.52 14.58
C GLU A 87 4.18 -20.68 14.34
N GLU A 88 4.57 -21.60 13.46
CA GLU A 88 5.96 -21.82 13.09
C GLU A 88 6.52 -20.59 12.34
N ALA A 89 5.78 -20.06 11.37
CA ALA A 89 6.13 -18.85 10.64
C ALA A 89 6.29 -17.64 11.58
N SER A 90 5.38 -17.49 12.55
CA SER A 90 5.45 -16.43 13.56
C SER A 90 6.66 -16.58 14.49
N ARG A 91 7.02 -17.82 14.86
CA ARG A 91 8.22 -18.11 15.65
C ARG A 91 9.49 -17.76 14.88
N LEU A 92 9.61 -18.22 13.63
CA LEU A 92 10.80 -17.98 12.79
C LEU A 92 11.03 -16.50 12.53
N ARG A 93 9.97 -15.73 12.21
CA ARG A 93 10.07 -14.27 12.04
C ARG A 93 10.52 -13.55 13.32
N ARG A 94 10.09 -14.03 14.49
CA ARG A 94 10.55 -13.49 15.78
C ARG A 94 12.03 -13.81 16.03
N GLU A 95 12.45 -15.05 15.78
CA GLU A 95 13.85 -15.45 15.92
C GLU A 95 14.78 -14.66 14.99
N LEU A 96 14.34 -14.41 13.75
CA LEU A 96 15.05 -13.55 12.81
C LEU A 96 15.31 -12.16 13.38
N ARG A 97 14.28 -11.53 13.97
CA ARG A 97 14.41 -10.18 14.58
C ARG A 97 15.24 -10.18 15.87
N GLU A 98 15.13 -11.24 16.68
CA GLU A 98 15.81 -11.34 17.97
C GLU A 98 17.32 -11.58 17.81
N TYR A 99 17.68 -12.50 16.92
CA TYR A 99 19.06 -12.94 16.74
C TYR A 99 19.78 -12.25 15.59
N GLY A 100 19.03 -11.65 14.65
CA GLY A 100 19.56 -11.09 13.41
C GLY A 100 19.72 -12.13 12.29
N PRO A 101 19.88 -11.68 11.04
CA PRO A 101 19.90 -12.54 9.85
C PRO A 101 21.02 -13.57 9.88
N ALA A 102 22.23 -13.18 10.30
CA ALA A 102 23.40 -14.04 10.41
C ALA A 102 23.16 -15.28 11.29
N VAL A 103 22.72 -15.04 12.53
CA VAL A 103 22.51 -16.11 13.51
C VAL A 103 21.27 -16.92 13.15
N PHE A 104 20.27 -16.29 12.51
CA PHE A 104 19.09 -16.97 12.01
C PHE A 104 19.44 -18.01 10.93
N CYS A 105 20.20 -17.63 9.88
CA CYS A 105 20.64 -18.56 8.84
C CYS A 105 21.47 -19.70 9.42
N GLN A 106 22.41 -19.38 10.30
CA GLN A 106 23.26 -20.38 10.97
C GLN A 106 22.44 -21.43 11.75
N ARG A 107 21.32 -21.02 12.34
CA ARG A 107 20.47 -21.90 13.16
C ARG A 107 19.40 -22.63 12.37
N THR A 108 19.16 -22.24 11.13
CA THR A 108 18.06 -22.73 10.30
C THR A 108 18.61 -23.50 9.09
N VAL A 109 18.88 -22.80 7.99
CA VAL A 109 19.30 -23.39 6.71
C VAL A 109 20.69 -24.00 6.79
N ASP A 110 21.67 -23.30 7.37
CA ASP A 110 23.06 -23.81 7.45
C ASP A 110 23.18 -25.02 8.39
N ALA A 111 22.30 -25.11 9.39
CA ALA A 111 22.21 -26.24 10.30
C ALA A 111 21.38 -27.41 9.73
N GLY A 112 20.84 -27.28 8.52
CA GLY A 112 19.97 -28.29 7.89
C GLY A 112 18.66 -28.53 8.64
N ARG A 113 18.23 -27.61 9.53
CA ARG A 113 16.97 -27.75 10.28
C ARG A 113 15.75 -27.42 9.44
N TYR A 114 15.92 -26.50 8.49
CA TYR A 114 14.89 -26.03 7.58
C TYR A 114 15.48 -25.94 6.18
N THR A 115 14.70 -26.31 5.17
CA THR A 115 14.99 -25.98 3.77
C THR A 115 14.76 -24.49 3.55
N ALA A 116 15.51 -23.88 2.64
CA ALA A 116 15.29 -22.51 2.21
C ALA A 116 13.88 -22.33 1.64
N ARG A 117 13.35 -23.33 0.90
CA ARG A 117 11.96 -23.35 0.45
C ARG A 117 10.95 -23.25 1.61
N LYS A 118 11.17 -24.00 2.69
CA LYS A 118 10.32 -23.93 3.88
C LYS A 118 10.43 -22.58 4.58
N LEU A 119 11.64 -22.01 4.67
CA LEU A 119 11.83 -20.68 5.24
C LEU A 119 11.13 -19.59 4.40
N LEU A 120 11.13 -19.68 3.07
CA LEU A 120 10.38 -18.74 2.22
C LEU A 120 8.89 -18.72 2.55
N SER A 121 8.30 -19.89 2.81
CA SER A 121 6.91 -19.98 3.25
C SER A 121 6.65 -19.29 4.59
N ALA A 122 7.64 -19.26 5.50
CA ALA A 122 7.54 -18.52 6.77
C ALA A 122 7.43 -17.00 6.57
N PHE A 123 7.98 -16.49 5.46
CA PHE A 123 7.89 -15.10 5.04
C PHE A 123 6.71 -14.84 4.09
N GLY A 124 5.87 -15.84 3.84
CA GLY A 124 4.71 -15.74 2.96
C GLY A 124 5.06 -15.67 1.47
N ILE A 125 6.24 -16.16 1.09
CA ILE A 125 6.72 -16.13 -0.30
C ILE A 125 6.66 -17.53 -0.87
N ARG A 126 5.94 -17.69 -1.99
CA ARG A 126 5.97 -18.91 -2.78
C ARG A 126 7.19 -18.93 -3.68
N ALA A 127 7.78 -20.10 -3.83
CA ALA A 127 8.80 -20.33 -4.84
C ALA A 127 8.22 -20.15 -6.26
N PRO A 128 8.89 -19.39 -7.15
CA PRO A 128 8.56 -19.36 -8.57
C PRO A 128 8.57 -20.76 -9.20
N ALA A 129 7.70 -20.99 -10.18
CA ALA A 129 7.58 -22.29 -10.86
C ALA A 129 8.92 -22.77 -11.47
N PHE A 130 9.77 -21.85 -11.94
CA PHE A 130 11.07 -22.19 -12.51
C PHE A 130 12.11 -22.68 -11.47
N LEU A 131 11.86 -22.48 -10.17
CA LEU A 131 12.68 -23.04 -9.09
C LEU A 131 12.09 -24.34 -8.53
N GLU A 132 10.85 -24.71 -8.88
CA GLU A 132 10.23 -25.92 -8.32
C GLU A 132 11.01 -27.19 -8.74
N GLY A 133 11.57 -27.90 -7.75
CA GLY A 133 12.37 -29.11 -7.97
C GLY A 133 13.88 -28.89 -8.01
N GLU A 134 14.33 -27.63 -8.05
CA GLU A 134 15.76 -27.26 -7.95
C GLU A 134 16.33 -27.58 -6.54
N PRO A 135 17.66 -27.73 -6.42
CA PRO A 135 18.32 -27.90 -5.14
C PRO A 135 18.14 -26.67 -4.21
N ASP A 136 18.27 -26.88 -2.89
CA ASP A 136 17.90 -25.88 -1.88
C ASP A 136 18.75 -24.59 -1.95
N ASP A 137 19.98 -24.68 -2.45
CA ASP A 137 20.88 -23.56 -2.67
C ASP A 137 20.39 -22.57 -3.74
N ALA A 138 19.61 -23.03 -4.72
CA ALA A 138 18.98 -22.16 -5.72
C ALA A 138 17.99 -21.16 -5.09
N TYR A 139 17.49 -21.43 -3.88
CA TYR A 139 16.54 -20.59 -3.16
C TYR A 139 17.19 -19.55 -2.26
N PHE A 140 18.51 -19.61 -2.02
CA PHE A 140 19.19 -18.76 -1.02
C PHE A 140 19.14 -17.27 -1.36
N SER A 141 19.22 -16.91 -2.64
CA SER A 141 19.08 -15.52 -3.09
C SER A 141 17.68 -14.96 -2.80
N LEU A 142 16.64 -15.76 -3.08
CA LEU A 142 15.26 -15.38 -2.79
C LEU A 142 15.00 -15.31 -1.28
N LEU A 143 15.58 -16.23 -0.51
CA LEU A 143 15.51 -16.23 0.95
C LEU A 143 16.18 -15.00 1.56
N SER A 144 17.32 -14.59 1.02
CA SER A 144 18.04 -13.38 1.46
C SER A 144 17.19 -12.13 1.24
N LEU A 145 16.52 -12.04 0.08
CA LEU A 145 15.59 -10.95 -0.22
C LEU A 145 14.36 -10.98 0.69
N ALA A 146 13.81 -12.17 0.96
CA ALA A 146 12.70 -12.38 1.90
C ALA A 146 13.04 -11.90 3.32
N ILE A 147 14.24 -12.25 3.80
CA ILE A 147 14.75 -11.83 5.10
C ILE A 147 14.89 -10.31 5.17
N THR A 148 15.44 -9.69 4.11
CA THR A 148 15.60 -8.23 4.02
C THR A 148 14.25 -7.52 4.10
N ARG A 149 13.27 -7.99 3.31
CA ARG A 149 11.90 -7.48 3.31
C ARG A 149 11.22 -7.68 4.67
N GLU A 150 11.45 -8.81 5.34
CA GLU A 150 10.86 -9.01 6.67
C GLU A 150 11.49 -8.06 7.71
N LEU A 151 12.80 -7.82 7.65
CA LEU A 151 13.48 -6.91 8.57
C LEU A 151 13.12 -5.44 8.36
N SER A 152 12.76 -5.02 7.14
CA SER A 152 12.30 -3.65 6.86
C SER A 152 10.93 -3.37 7.47
N LYS A 153 10.06 -4.39 7.63
CA LYS A 153 8.74 -4.22 8.26
C LYS A 153 8.86 -3.82 9.73
N ARG A 154 7.93 -2.97 10.18
CA ARG A 154 7.71 -2.68 11.61
C ARG A 154 7.51 -3.98 12.40
N ALA A 155 8.13 -4.08 13.57
CA ALA A 155 7.87 -5.18 14.49
C ALA A 155 6.53 -4.95 15.21
N LYS A 156 5.64 -5.95 15.16
CA LYS A 156 4.38 -5.96 15.91
C LYS A 156 4.64 -5.82 17.42
N LEU A 157 3.83 -4.99 18.09
CA LEU A 157 3.78 -4.90 19.54
C LEU A 157 3.06 -6.13 20.09
N THR A 158 3.79 -6.95 20.85
CA THR A 158 3.28 -8.21 21.40
C THR A 158 2.24 -8.04 22.50
N ARG A 159 2.17 -6.85 23.11
CA ARG A 159 1.24 -6.53 24.20
C ARG A 159 -0.21 -6.35 23.76
N TYR A 160 -0.46 -6.01 22.49
CA TYR A 160 -1.81 -5.76 21.96
C TYR A 160 -2.19 -6.88 21.00
N ASN A 161 -3.32 -7.55 21.23
CA ASN A 161 -3.75 -8.65 20.38
C ASN A 161 -5.28 -8.76 20.28
N THR A 162 -6.03 -8.36 21.29
CA THR A 162 -7.46 -8.65 21.42
C THR A 162 -8.34 -7.52 20.88
N VAL A 163 -9.63 -7.81 20.66
CA VAL A 163 -10.60 -6.76 20.32
C VAL A 163 -10.77 -5.79 21.50
N GLU A 164 -10.64 -6.27 22.73
CA GLU A 164 -10.65 -5.46 23.94
C GLU A 164 -9.46 -4.50 23.98
N ASP A 165 -8.27 -4.94 23.56
CA ASP A 165 -7.10 -4.05 23.41
C ASP A 165 -7.40 -2.92 22.40
N ALA A 166 -8.02 -3.25 21.26
CA ALA A 166 -8.40 -2.24 20.26
C ALA A 166 -9.38 -1.20 20.84
N VAL A 167 -10.40 -1.67 21.57
CA VAL A 167 -11.39 -0.80 22.24
C VAL A 167 -10.71 0.10 23.29
N GLU A 168 -9.82 -0.46 24.11
CA GLU A 168 -9.08 0.30 25.12
C GLU A 168 -8.15 1.34 24.48
N LEU A 169 -7.45 0.97 23.40
CA LEU A 169 -6.61 1.87 22.63
C LEU A 169 -7.43 3.05 22.07
N ILE A 170 -8.56 2.79 21.41
CA ILE A 170 -9.42 3.86 20.88
C ILE A 170 -9.95 4.75 22.02
N ASN A 171 -10.30 4.15 23.16
CA ASN A 171 -10.83 4.89 24.30
C ASN A 171 -9.78 5.81 24.95
N LYS A 172 -8.52 5.36 25.07
CA LYS A 172 -7.43 6.14 25.71
C LYS A 172 -6.75 7.14 24.78
N SER A 173 -6.73 6.88 23.48
CA SER A 173 -6.03 7.71 22.49
C SER A 173 -6.78 9.02 22.23
N SER A 174 -6.02 10.08 21.98
CA SER A 174 -6.53 11.43 21.67
C SER A 174 -5.99 11.98 20.34
N ASN A 175 -4.97 11.34 19.76
CA ASN A 175 -4.31 11.75 18.54
C ASN A 175 -4.28 10.60 17.53
N ILE A 176 -5.48 10.16 17.13
CA ILE A 176 -5.65 9.02 16.24
C ILE A 176 -5.43 9.44 14.79
N VAL A 177 -4.51 8.77 14.11
CA VAL A 177 -4.35 8.86 12.65
C VAL A 177 -5.17 7.75 11.99
N LEU A 178 -6.06 8.14 11.08
CA LEU A 178 -6.82 7.21 10.25
C LEU A 178 -6.25 7.17 8.84
N ILE A 179 -6.08 5.97 8.29
CA ILE A 179 -5.76 5.78 6.87
C ILE A 179 -6.92 5.01 6.23
N THR A 180 -7.59 5.64 5.27
CA THR A 180 -8.82 5.11 4.65
C THR A 180 -8.65 4.93 3.15
N GLY A 181 -9.30 3.90 2.60
CA GLY A 181 -9.40 3.73 1.15
C GLY A 181 -10.77 3.22 0.73
N ALA A 182 -10.86 2.76 -0.52
CA ALA A 182 -12.14 2.56 -1.21
C ALA A 182 -13.10 1.61 -0.48
N GLY A 183 -12.59 0.68 0.34
CA GLY A 183 -13.35 -0.26 1.14
C GLY A 183 -14.41 0.41 2.04
N ILE A 184 -14.15 1.63 2.53
CA ILE A 184 -15.10 2.35 3.41
C ILE A 184 -16.34 2.88 2.68
N SER A 185 -16.30 2.93 1.35
CA SER A 185 -17.38 3.45 0.48
C SER A 185 -18.14 2.33 -0.26
N THR A 186 -17.66 1.08 -0.20
CA THR A 186 -18.22 -0.03 -0.98
C THR A 186 -19.67 -0.38 -0.63
N SER A 187 -20.12 -0.14 0.61
CA SER A 187 -21.51 -0.40 1.02
C SER A 187 -22.53 0.58 0.44
N LEU A 188 -22.08 1.69 -0.17
CA LEU A 188 -22.93 2.60 -0.97
C LEU A 188 -23.03 2.17 -2.43
N GLY A 189 -22.38 1.07 -2.82
CA GLY A 189 -22.31 0.63 -4.21
C GLY A 189 -21.27 1.39 -5.04
N ILE A 190 -20.45 2.25 -4.42
CA ILE A 190 -19.26 2.81 -5.05
C ILE A 190 -18.24 1.68 -5.17
N PRO A 191 -17.95 1.17 -6.40
CA PRO A 191 -17.01 0.07 -6.55
C PRO A 191 -15.63 0.53 -6.11
N ASP A 192 -14.87 -0.37 -5.49
CA ASP A 192 -13.43 -0.12 -5.37
C ASP A 192 -12.78 -0.24 -6.75
N PHE A 193 -11.48 0.05 -6.84
CA PHE A 193 -10.79 -0.06 -8.11
C PHE A 193 -10.48 -1.51 -8.49
N ARG A 194 -10.16 -2.35 -7.49
CA ARG A 194 -9.41 -3.61 -7.67
C ARG A 194 -10.21 -4.90 -7.43
N SER A 195 -11.42 -4.86 -6.87
CA SER A 195 -12.15 -6.09 -6.55
C SER A 195 -12.50 -6.87 -7.81
N LYS A 196 -12.16 -8.18 -7.83
CA LYS A 196 -12.46 -9.07 -8.96
C LYS A 196 -13.97 -9.08 -9.25
N GLY A 197 -14.34 -8.80 -10.49
CA GLY A 197 -15.72 -8.88 -11.00
C GLY A 197 -16.67 -7.73 -10.59
N THR A 198 -16.29 -6.88 -9.62
CA THR A 198 -17.13 -5.75 -9.16
C THR A 198 -16.43 -4.40 -9.18
N GLY A 199 -15.09 -4.39 -9.12
CA GLY A 199 -14.27 -3.20 -9.12
C GLY A 199 -14.23 -2.50 -10.48
N LEU A 200 -13.80 -1.24 -10.49
CA LEU A 200 -13.73 -0.42 -11.69
C LEU A 200 -12.90 -1.10 -12.79
N TYR A 201 -11.72 -1.64 -12.47
CA TYR A 201 -10.82 -2.21 -13.46
C TYR A 201 -11.40 -3.40 -14.23
N SER A 202 -12.17 -4.28 -13.57
CA SER A 202 -12.86 -5.39 -14.25
C SER A 202 -13.93 -4.90 -15.23
N LYS A 203 -14.50 -3.71 -15.01
CA LYS A 203 -15.46 -3.10 -15.96
C LYS A 203 -14.76 -2.50 -17.17
N LEU A 204 -13.45 -2.25 -17.10
CA LEU A 204 -12.66 -1.56 -18.13
C LEU A 204 -11.94 -2.50 -19.09
N GLU A 205 -12.01 -3.82 -18.88
CA GLU A 205 -11.39 -4.84 -19.74
C GLU A 205 -11.80 -4.71 -21.22
N HIS A 206 -12.99 -4.16 -21.49
CA HIS A 206 -13.48 -3.94 -22.85
C HIS A 206 -12.81 -2.77 -23.60
N LEU A 207 -12.08 -1.89 -22.90
CA LEU A 207 -11.41 -0.72 -23.50
C LEU A 207 -10.07 -1.08 -24.18
N GLY A 208 -9.62 -2.33 -24.10
CA GLY A 208 -8.39 -2.79 -24.77
C GLY A 208 -7.10 -2.22 -24.18
N LEU A 209 -7.15 -1.74 -22.93
CA LEU A 209 -5.96 -1.29 -22.19
C LEU A 209 -5.14 -2.50 -21.73
N ASN A 210 -3.80 -2.36 -21.78
CA ASN A 210 -2.90 -3.42 -21.31
C ASN A 210 -2.92 -3.51 -19.77
N ASP A 211 -3.00 -2.36 -19.11
CA ASP A 211 -3.23 -2.24 -17.66
C ASP A 211 -4.40 -1.25 -17.42
N PRO A 212 -5.48 -1.66 -16.73
CA PRO A 212 -6.57 -0.77 -16.33
C PRO A 212 -6.15 0.48 -15.53
N GLN A 213 -4.96 0.48 -14.92
CA GLN A 213 -4.40 1.64 -14.22
C GLN A 213 -4.06 2.80 -15.17
N GLU A 214 -3.84 2.53 -16.47
CA GLU A 214 -3.53 3.52 -17.51
C GLU A 214 -4.63 4.60 -17.63
N VAL A 215 -5.87 4.30 -17.23
CA VAL A 215 -6.96 5.29 -17.20
C VAL A 215 -6.65 6.50 -16.32
N PHE A 216 -5.82 6.30 -15.30
CA PHE A 216 -5.38 7.35 -14.37
C PHE A 216 -3.92 7.76 -14.59
N ASP A 217 -3.32 7.46 -15.75
CA ASP A 217 -1.96 7.90 -16.08
C ASP A 217 -1.98 9.29 -16.73
N ILE A 218 -1.13 10.21 -16.26
CA ILE A 218 -1.12 11.60 -16.77
C ILE A 218 -0.64 11.71 -18.21
N SER A 219 0.27 10.83 -18.63
CA SER A 219 0.77 10.79 -20.00
C SER A 219 -0.30 10.27 -20.94
N VAL A 220 -1.02 9.21 -20.53
CA VAL A 220 -2.18 8.68 -21.27
C VAL A 220 -3.28 9.74 -21.37
N PHE A 221 -3.60 10.44 -20.28
CA PHE A 221 -4.60 11.51 -20.29
C PHE A 221 -4.25 12.68 -21.22
N ARG A 222 -2.96 13.04 -21.29
CA ARG A 222 -2.49 14.10 -22.20
C ARG A 222 -2.54 13.68 -23.67
N GLN A 223 -2.36 12.40 -23.95
CA GLN A 223 -2.46 11.83 -25.30
C GLN A 223 -3.93 11.67 -25.72
N ASP A 224 -4.73 11.02 -24.89
CA ASP A 224 -6.15 10.79 -25.13
C ASP A 224 -6.99 10.92 -23.84
N PRO A 225 -7.56 12.09 -23.56
CA PRO A 225 -8.42 12.29 -22.41
C PRO A 225 -9.77 11.59 -22.52
N THR A 226 -10.15 11.05 -23.70
CA THR A 226 -11.42 10.33 -23.85
C THR A 226 -11.47 9.06 -23.00
N ILE A 227 -10.31 8.41 -22.79
CA ILE A 227 -10.19 7.19 -21.99
C ILE A 227 -10.67 7.45 -20.56
N PHE A 228 -10.12 8.45 -19.89
CA PHE A 228 -10.57 8.85 -18.55
C PHE A 228 -12.04 9.31 -18.56
N TYR A 229 -12.43 10.13 -19.54
CA TYR A 229 -13.79 10.66 -19.57
C TYR A 229 -14.86 9.62 -19.90
N SER A 230 -14.49 8.48 -20.50
CA SER A 230 -15.39 7.35 -20.70
C SER A 230 -15.86 6.71 -19.39
N VAL A 231 -15.03 6.81 -18.34
CA VAL A 231 -15.29 6.25 -17.00
C VAL A 231 -15.66 7.31 -15.96
N ALA A 232 -15.37 8.57 -16.26
CA ALA A 232 -15.48 9.67 -15.31
C ALA A 232 -16.90 9.79 -14.71
N LYS A 233 -17.94 9.48 -15.48
CA LYS A 233 -19.32 9.51 -14.98
C LYS A 233 -19.62 8.47 -13.89
N ASP A 234 -18.94 7.32 -13.92
CA ASP A 234 -19.17 6.22 -12.97
C ASP A 234 -18.45 6.46 -11.64
N ILE A 235 -17.38 7.26 -11.67
CA ILE A 235 -16.60 7.67 -10.50
C ILE A 235 -17.07 9.00 -9.89
N LEU A 236 -17.92 9.74 -10.61
CA LEU A 236 -18.46 11.00 -10.09
C LEU A 236 -19.29 10.76 -8.83
N PRO A 237 -19.12 11.58 -7.78
CA PRO A 237 -19.96 11.50 -6.58
C PRO A 237 -21.42 11.72 -6.95
N SER A 238 -22.25 10.67 -6.82
CA SER A 238 -23.67 10.69 -7.22
C SER A 238 -24.63 10.64 -6.03
N THR A 239 -24.10 10.49 -4.81
CA THR A 239 -24.88 10.30 -3.59
C THR A 239 -24.57 11.36 -2.53
N ASP A 240 -25.59 11.76 -1.78
CA ASP A 240 -25.46 12.59 -0.57
C ASP A 240 -25.40 11.76 0.72
N ARG A 241 -25.45 10.43 0.59
CA ARG A 241 -25.33 9.49 1.70
C ARG A 241 -23.86 9.17 1.97
N TYR A 242 -23.55 8.85 3.21
CA TYR A 242 -22.24 8.36 3.65
C TYR A 242 -22.42 7.03 4.41
N THR A 243 -21.35 6.26 4.60
CA THR A 243 -21.42 4.95 5.27
C THR A 243 -21.33 5.09 6.80
N PRO A 244 -21.75 4.06 7.56
CA PRO A 244 -21.43 3.94 8.98
C PRO A 244 -19.95 4.21 9.28
N THR A 245 -19.04 3.69 8.46
CA THR A 245 -17.61 3.95 8.62
C THR A 245 -17.26 5.44 8.55
N HIS A 246 -17.81 6.20 7.59
CA HIS A 246 -17.61 7.65 7.56
C HIS A 246 -18.16 8.35 8.82
N LYS A 247 -19.33 7.92 9.31
CA LYS A 247 -19.89 8.43 10.57
C LYS A 247 -18.96 8.17 11.76
N PHE A 248 -18.32 7.01 11.81
CA PHE A 248 -17.36 6.68 12.87
C PHE A 248 -16.17 7.66 12.86
N ILE A 249 -15.66 8.02 11.68
CA ILE A 249 -14.58 9.02 11.52
C ILE A 249 -15.03 10.39 12.06
N ALA A 250 -16.23 10.84 11.68
CA ALA A 250 -16.80 12.08 12.18
C ALA A 250 -16.97 12.07 13.71
N MET A 251 -17.44 10.96 14.28
CA MET A 251 -17.59 10.80 15.73
C MET A 251 -16.25 10.80 16.49
N LEU A 252 -15.18 10.26 15.89
CA LEU A 252 -13.83 10.40 16.46
C LEU A 252 -13.42 11.86 16.57
N ASN A 253 -13.73 12.68 15.55
CA ASN A 253 -13.48 14.11 15.59
C ASN A 253 -14.36 14.84 16.62
N GLU A 254 -15.67 14.57 16.66
CA GLU A 254 -16.60 15.15 17.64
C GLU A 254 -16.17 14.88 19.09
N ARG A 255 -15.48 13.77 19.32
CA ARG A 255 -14.95 13.35 20.62
C ARG A 255 -13.54 13.85 20.90
N GLY A 256 -12.95 14.66 20.01
CA GLY A 256 -11.60 15.22 20.17
C GLY A 256 -10.48 14.18 20.06
N LYS A 257 -10.72 13.06 19.36
CA LYS A 257 -9.77 11.95 19.24
C LYS A 257 -9.07 11.89 17.89
N LEU A 258 -9.64 12.50 16.85
CA LEU A 258 -9.07 12.48 15.50
C LEU A 258 -7.92 13.49 15.39
N LEU A 259 -6.72 13.00 15.12
CA LEU A 259 -5.60 13.84 14.72
C LEU A 259 -5.75 14.26 13.26
N THR A 260 -5.78 13.27 12.36
CA THR A 260 -5.90 13.43 10.91
C THR A 260 -6.44 12.13 10.29
N ASN A 261 -7.31 12.26 9.28
CA ASN A 261 -7.68 11.18 8.39
C ASN A 261 -7.00 11.39 7.02
N TYR A 262 -6.11 10.48 6.66
CA TYR A 262 -5.52 10.36 5.34
C TYR A 262 -6.39 9.45 4.49
N SER A 263 -7.12 10.02 3.52
CA SER A 263 -8.00 9.27 2.63
C SER A 263 -7.39 9.12 1.24
N GLN A 264 -7.41 7.90 0.72
CA GLN A 264 -7.11 7.59 -0.68
C GLN A 264 -8.31 7.83 -1.59
N ASN A 265 -9.49 8.10 -1.01
CA ASN A 265 -10.73 8.28 -1.76
C ASN A 265 -10.83 9.68 -2.35
N ILE A 266 -11.46 9.74 -3.51
CA ILE A 266 -11.74 10.99 -4.25
C ILE A 266 -13.23 11.37 -4.20
N ASP A 267 -14.05 10.57 -3.51
CA ASP A 267 -15.53 10.68 -3.45
C ASP A 267 -16.03 11.81 -2.54
N ASN A 268 -15.17 12.33 -1.67
CA ASN A 268 -15.41 13.46 -0.77
C ASN A 268 -16.51 13.18 0.28
N LEU A 269 -16.79 11.90 0.58
CA LEU A 269 -17.83 11.51 1.53
C LEU A 269 -17.45 11.79 2.99
N GLU A 270 -16.17 11.91 3.31
CA GLU A 270 -15.67 12.27 4.64
C GLU A 270 -16.15 13.67 5.04
N VAL A 271 -16.06 14.63 4.11
CA VAL A 271 -16.55 16.00 4.33
C VAL A 271 -18.07 16.00 4.52
N LYS A 272 -18.80 15.19 3.73
CA LYS A 272 -20.27 15.06 3.87
C LYS A 272 -20.68 14.46 5.22
N ALA A 273 -19.89 13.52 5.74
CA ALA A 273 -20.13 12.92 7.06
C ALA A 273 -19.82 13.88 8.23
N GLY A 274 -19.20 15.04 7.96
CA GLY A 274 -18.89 16.06 8.96
C GLY A 274 -17.42 16.07 9.42
N VAL A 275 -16.51 15.40 8.71
CA VAL A 275 -15.08 15.49 8.99
C VAL A 275 -14.57 16.89 8.57
N PRO A 276 -13.94 17.66 9.47
CA PRO A 276 -13.39 18.97 9.14
C PRO A 276 -12.27 18.88 8.10
N LYS A 277 -12.18 19.89 7.22
CA LYS A 277 -11.15 19.93 6.17
C LYS A 277 -9.72 19.95 6.74
N ASP A 278 -9.49 20.60 7.88
CA ASP A 278 -8.18 20.65 8.56
C ASP A 278 -7.78 19.31 9.23
N LYS A 279 -8.72 18.36 9.26
CA LYS A 279 -8.56 17.00 9.79
C LYS A 279 -8.56 15.95 8.68
N LEU A 280 -8.69 16.34 7.42
CA LEU A 280 -8.77 15.45 6.27
C LEU A 280 -7.67 15.79 5.27
N ILE A 281 -6.86 14.79 4.93
CA ILE A 281 -5.90 14.86 3.83
C ILE A 281 -6.38 13.91 2.73
N GLN A 282 -6.78 14.48 1.59
CA GLN A 282 -7.15 13.71 0.41
C GLN A 282 -5.89 13.42 -0.39
N CYS A 283 -5.26 12.28 -0.11
CA CYS A 283 -3.94 11.94 -0.61
C CYS A 283 -3.89 11.91 -2.13
N HIS A 284 -4.96 11.42 -2.78
CA HIS A 284 -5.05 11.34 -4.25
C HIS A 284 -5.88 12.47 -4.85
N GLY A 285 -5.99 13.60 -4.15
CA GLY A 285 -6.81 14.74 -4.58
C GLY A 285 -8.31 14.46 -4.51
N SER A 286 -9.12 15.28 -5.19
CA SER A 286 -10.57 15.11 -5.20
C SER A 286 -11.24 15.79 -6.40
N PHE A 287 -12.53 15.53 -6.58
CA PHE A 287 -13.37 16.24 -7.54
C PHE A 287 -13.78 17.66 -7.08
N GLY A 288 -13.22 18.20 -5.99
CA GLY A 288 -13.59 19.52 -5.48
C GLY A 288 -13.24 20.66 -6.44
N THR A 289 -12.13 20.53 -7.16
CA THR A 289 -11.69 21.52 -8.16
C THR A 289 -11.24 20.82 -9.44
N ALA A 290 -11.10 21.60 -10.51
CA ALA A 290 -10.57 21.12 -11.79
C ALA A 290 -9.67 22.18 -12.42
N SER A 291 -8.54 21.73 -12.97
CA SER A 291 -7.52 22.58 -13.56
C SER A 291 -7.32 22.29 -15.05
N CYS A 292 -7.13 23.33 -15.85
CA CYS A 292 -6.78 23.19 -17.26
C CYS A 292 -5.34 22.69 -17.41
N VAL A 293 -5.16 21.56 -18.09
CA VAL A 293 -3.83 20.96 -18.31
C VAL A 293 -2.90 21.79 -19.19
N GLN A 294 -3.43 22.81 -19.88
CA GLN A 294 -2.65 23.66 -20.79
C GLN A 294 -2.31 25.03 -20.18
N CYS A 295 -3.24 25.68 -19.49
CA CYS A 295 -3.07 27.05 -18.99
C CYS A 295 -3.11 27.19 -17.46
N GLY A 296 -3.34 26.11 -16.72
CA GLY A 296 -3.40 26.11 -15.26
C GLY A 296 -4.62 26.83 -14.67
N TYR A 297 -5.61 27.22 -15.49
CA TYR A 297 -6.84 27.80 -14.97
C TYR A 297 -7.60 26.78 -14.12
N GLN A 298 -7.83 27.11 -12.85
CA GLN A 298 -8.61 26.29 -11.91
C GLN A 298 -10.04 26.83 -11.77
N CYS A 299 -11.00 25.92 -11.67
CA CYS A 299 -12.39 26.22 -11.32
C CYS A 299 -12.94 25.20 -10.31
N GLN A 300 -14.14 25.45 -9.78
CA GLN A 300 -14.86 24.48 -8.95
C GLN A 300 -15.25 23.25 -9.79
N GLY A 301 -15.11 22.05 -9.22
CA GLY A 301 -15.33 20.80 -9.94
C GLY A 301 -16.78 20.63 -10.42
N GLU A 302 -17.76 21.15 -9.69
CA GLU A 302 -19.18 21.13 -10.07
C GLU A 302 -19.44 21.80 -11.42
N THR A 303 -18.55 22.71 -11.85
CA THR A 303 -18.64 23.39 -13.14
C THR A 303 -18.46 22.43 -14.32
N ILE A 304 -17.68 21.36 -14.15
CA ILE A 304 -17.38 20.38 -15.21
C ILE A 304 -18.26 19.12 -15.14
N PHE A 305 -18.99 18.90 -14.05
CA PHE A 305 -19.85 17.71 -13.88
C PHE A 305 -20.94 17.57 -14.96
N PRO A 306 -21.61 18.64 -15.43
CA PRO A 306 -22.61 18.51 -16.50
C PRO A 306 -22.03 17.95 -17.80
N ASP A 307 -20.81 18.36 -18.16
CA ASP A 307 -20.12 17.86 -19.35
C ASP A 307 -19.77 16.38 -19.19
N ILE A 308 -19.22 15.98 -18.04
CA ILE A 308 -18.91 14.58 -17.73
C ILE A 308 -20.16 13.70 -17.79
N LYS A 309 -21.27 14.14 -17.18
CA LYS A 309 -22.55 13.41 -17.19
C LYS A 309 -23.15 13.28 -18.58
N ALA A 310 -22.78 14.17 -19.51
CA ALA A 310 -23.22 14.16 -20.90
C ALA A 310 -22.24 13.41 -21.83
N ASP A 311 -21.25 12.68 -21.29
CA ASP A 311 -20.17 12.02 -22.02
C ASP A 311 -19.38 13.00 -22.92
N LYS A 312 -19.21 14.25 -22.45
CA LYS A 312 -18.45 15.31 -23.14
C LYS A 312 -17.17 15.64 -22.38
N ILE A 313 -16.08 15.81 -23.12
CA ILE A 313 -14.80 16.27 -22.56
C ILE A 313 -14.92 17.75 -22.18
N PRO A 314 -14.79 18.10 -20.89
CA PRO A 314 -14.89 19.49 -20.45
C PRO A 314 -13.72 20.32 -20.98
N ARG A 315 -14.03 21.39 -21.71
CA ARG A 315 -13.03 22.26 -22.35
C ARG A 315 -12.81 23.54 -21.55
N CYS A 316 -11.56 24.01 -21.52
CA CYS A 316 -11.17 25.17 -20.75
C CYS A 316 -11.76 26.46 -21.32
N PRO A 317 -12.55 27.22 -20.55
CA PRO A 317 -13.17 28.46 -21.02
C PRO A 317 -12.12 29.53 -21.39
N ARG A 318 -10.99 29.61 -20.65
CA ARG A 318 -9.91 30.56 -20.94
C ARG A 318 -9.16 30.23 -22.23
N CYS A 319 -8.89 28.95 -22.49
CA CYS A 319 -8.27 28.53 -23.76
C CYS A 319 -9.21 28.81 -24.94
N ILE A 320 -10.51 28.54 -24.81
CA ILE A 320 -11.51 28.86 -25.84
C ILE A 320 -11.52 30.36 -26.14
N GLN A 321 -11.53 31.21 -25.11
CA GLN A 321 -11.49 32.66 -25.28
C GLN A 321 -10.21 33.11 -26.01
N THR A 322 -9.06 32.54 -25.63
CA THR A 322 -7.77 32.85 -26.26
C THR A 322 -7.77 32.46 -27.73
N LEU A 323 -8.27 31.27 -28.07
CA LEU A 323 -8.35 30.79 -29.45
C LEU A 323 -9.26 31.65 -30.33
N ARG A 324 -10.40 32.09 -29.78
CA ARG A 324 -11.31 33.04 -30.45
C ARG A 324 -10.63 34.38 -30.69
N ALA A 325 -9.83 34.86 -29.74
CA ALA A 325 -9.09 36.11 -29.86
C ALA A 325 -7.94 36.03 -30.88
N THR A 326 -7.28 34.88 -31.03
CA THR A 326 -6.14 34.69 -31.94
C THR A 326 -6.52 34.20 -33.35
N GLY A 327 -7.82 34.06 -33.66
CA GLY A 327 -8.30 33.69 -34.99
C GLY A 327 -7.94 32.28 -35.47
N GLY A 328 -7.58 31.36 -34.58
CA GLY A 328 -7.34 29.95 -34.92
C GLY A 328 -6.22 29.67 -35.95
N ALA A 329 -5.34 30.63 -36.24
CA ALA A 329 -4.34 30.46 -37.29
C ALA A 329 -3.37 29.31 -36.95
N PRO A 330 -3.23 28.28 -37.82
CA PRO A 330 -2.35 27.15 -37.56
C PRO A 330 -0.90 27.62 -37.47
N LYS A 331 -0.20 27.24 -36.39
CA LYS A 331 1.23 27.54 -36.21
C LYS A 331 2.06 26.40 -36.78
N ARG A 332 3.06 26.74 -37.60
CA ARG A 332 4.07 25.78 -38.08
C ARG A 332 4.83 25.17 -36.90
N LYS A 333 4.90 23.84 -36.85
CA LYS A 333 5.75 23.06 -35.92
C LYS A 333 7.20 23.52 -36.07
N ARG A 334 7.76 24.18 -35.05
CA ARG A 334 9.22 24.37 -34.96
C ARG A 334 9.78 23.07 -34.39
N SER A 335 10.48 22.31 -35.21
CA SER A 335 11.22 21.12 -34.79
C SER A 335 12.27 21.53 -33.74
N ALA A 336 11.97 21.26 -32.47
CA ALA A 336 13.00 21.16 -31.44
C ALA A 336 13.87 19.94 -31.76
N GLY A 337 15.18 20.14 -31.74
CA GLY A 337 16.19 19.28 -32.36
C GLY A 337 16.07 17.80 -32.02
N ALA A 338 15.93 16.98 -33.06
CA ALA A 338 16.25 15.56 -33.04
C ALA A 338 17.61 15.37 -33.72
N ASP A 339 18.51 14.75 -32.97
CA ASP A 339 19.87 14.40 -33.35
C ASP A 339 19.96 13.70 -34.70
N LYS A 340 20.96 14.11 -35.48
CA LYS A 340 21.34 13.46 -36.73
C LYS A 340 21.87 12.05 -36.44
N LYS A 341 21.15 11.01 -36.86
CA LYS A 341 21.79 9.78 -37.35
C LYS A 341 21.16 9.29 -38.66
N ARG A 342 22.06 9.06 -39.62
CA ARG A 342 21.84 8.86 -41.05
C ARG A 342 21.37 7.43 -41.38
N ARG A 343 20.35 7.38 -42.25
CA ARG A 343 20.12 6.51 -43.44
C ARG A 343 20.16 4.98 -43.31
N ARG A 344 19.09 4.32 -43.80
CA ARG A 344 19.12 3.57 -45.09
C ARG A 344 17.72 3.25 -45.66
N TRP A 345 17.46 3.84 -46.84
CA TRP A 345 16.68 3.39 -48.02
C TRP A 345 15.59 2.30 -47.86
N SER A 346 14.34 2.67 -48.10
CA SER A 346 13.46 2.03 -49.10
C SER A 346 12.34 3.00 -49.48
N ALA A 347 12.04 3.04 -50.78
CA ALA A 347 11.11 3.95 -51.40
C ALA A 347 9.68 3.45 -51.20
N ASP A 348 8.79 4.33 -50.74
CA ASP A 348 7.38 4.34 -51.13
C ASP A 348 6.76 5.70 -50.83
N GLU A 349 5.70 5.98 -51.58
CA GLU A 349 5.09 7.26 -51.93
C GLU A 349 4.85 8.26 -50.78
N SER A 350 5.43 9.45 -50.93
CA SER A 350 5.23 10.59 -50.03
C SER A 350 3.98 11.38 -50.42
N SER A 351 2.84 11.06 -49.81
CA SER A 351 1.80 12.06 -49.56
C SER A 351 2.21 12.84 -48.32
N ASP A 352 2.87 13.98 -48.54
CA ASP A 352 3.32 14.92 -47.51
C ASP A 352 2.10 15.69 -46.96
N GLU A 353 1.22 14.99 -46.23
CA GLU A 353 0.21 15.59 -45.36
C GLU A 353 0.96 16.14 -44.15
N SER A 354 1.46 17.37 -44.26
CA SER A 354 1.96 18.11 -43.11
C SER A 354 0.81 18.25 -42.10
N GLU A 355 0.81 17.40 -41.08
CA GLU A 355 -0.16 17.40 -39.98
C GLU A 355 -0.15 18.78 -39.31
N TYR A 356 -1.10 19.62 -39.71
CA TYR A 356 -1.34 20.91 -39.08
C TYR A 356 -1.87 20.63 -37.68
N ASP A 357 -1.13 21.04 -36.66
CA ASP A 357 -1.58 20.97 -35.26
C ASP A 357 -2.70 22.02 -35.10
N ILE A 358 -3.95 21.60 -35.29
CA ILE A 358 -5.12 22.49 -35.19
C ILE A 358 -5.21 22.94 -33.72
N PRO A 359 -5.08 24.25 -33.42
CA PRO A 359 -5.06 24.71 -32.05
C PRO A 359 -6.38 24.36 -31.34
N SER A 360 -6.34 23.37 -30.44
CA SER A 360 -7.51 22.95 -29.67
C SER A 360 -7.51 23.60 -28.29
N ALA A 361 -8.70 23.79 -27.73
CA ALA A 361 -8.82 24.32 -26.38
C ALA A 361 -8.35 23.25 -25.38
N GLY A 362 -7.53 23.67 -24.42
CA GLY A 362 -7.08 22.82 -23.32
C GLY A 362 -8.26 22.12 -22.62
N VAL A 363 -8.00 20.94 -22.11
CA VAL A 363 -8.99 20.11 -21.40
C VAL A 363 -8.93 20.45 -19.92
N MET A 364 -10.10 20.57 -19.27
CA MET A 364 -10.17 20.65 -17.82
C MET A 364 -9.96 19.24 -17.27
N LYS A 365 -9.11 19.05 -16.27
CA LYS A 365 -8.89 17.79 -15.55
C LYS A 365 -9.32 18.00 -14.10
N PRO A 366 -10.12 17.10 -13.48
CA PRO A 366 -10.35 17.16 -12.04
C PRO A 366 -9.03 17.11 -11.27
N ASP A 367 -8.92 17.79 -10.14
CA ASP A 367 -7.70 17.85 -9.33
C ASP A 367 -7.52 16.58 -8.46
N ILE A 368 -7.69 15.42 -9.11
CA ILE A 368 -7.33 14.09 -8.64
C ILE A 368 -5.91 13.77 -9.12
N THR A 369 -5.10 13.16 -8.27
CA THR A 369 -3.71 12.83 -8.58
C THR A 369 -3.67 11.61 -9.51
N PHE A 370 -3.12 11.80 -10.71
CA PHE A 370 -2.88 10.71 -11.66
C PHE A 370 -1.53 10.05 -11.39
N PHE A 371 -1.36 8.80 -11.83
CA PHE A 371 -0.05 8.16 -11.87
C PHE A 371 0.92 9.02 -12.70
N GLY A 372 2.12 9.22 -12.16
CA GLY A 372 3.12 10.13 -12.71
C GLY A 372 2.95 11.61 -12.30
N GLU A 373 1.90 11.98 -11.56
CA GLU A 373 1.79 13.31 -10.92
C GLU A 373 2.35 13.30 -9.50
N ALA A 374 2.93 14.43 -9.10
CA ALA A 374 3.29 14.66 -7.71
C ALA A 374 2.01 14.78 -6.86
N LEU A 375 2.08 14.24 -5.65
CA LEU A 375 0.99 14.37 -4.68
C LEU A 375 0.95 15.80 -4.12
N PRO A 376 -0.18 16.21 -3.53
CA PRO A 376 -0.26 17.51 -2.88
C PRO A 376 0.83 17.67 -1.82
N ASP A 377 1.59 18.76 -1.88
CA ASP A 377 2.67 19.09 -0.92
C ASP A 377 2.18 19.04 0.55
N GLU A 378 0.89 19.28 0.76
CA GLU A 378 0.24 19.23 2.06
C GLU A 378 0.34 17.84 2.71
N PHE A 379 0.31 16.75 1.93
CA PHE A 379 0.41 15.38 2.43
C PHE A 379 1.70 15.15 3.21
N SER A 380 2.84 15.33 2.54
CA SER A 380 4.15 15.06 3.12
C SER A 380 4.43 16.00 4.28
N ARG A 381 4.13 17.29 4.11
CA ARG A 381 4.32 18.32 5.14
C ARG A 381 3.51 18.03 6.39
N ARG A 382 2.22 17.68 6.25
CA ARG A 382 1.35 17.37 7.40
C ARG A 382 1.85 16.14 8.16
N LEU A 383 2.27 15.11 7.43
CA LEU A 383 2.77 13.88 8.03
C LEU A 383 4.08 14.10 8.79
N THR A 384 5.08 14.72 8.16
CA THR A 384 6.44 14.82 8.71
C THR A 384 6.59 15.94 9.74
N GLU A 385 5.93 17.08 9.55
CA GLU A 385 6.13 18.27 10.40
C GLU A 385 5.12 18.38 11.55
N ASN A 386 4.04 17.58 11.55
CA ASN A 386 2.98 17.69 12.55
C ASN A 386 2.51 16.35 13.11
N ASP A 387 2.07 15.43 12.25
CA ASP A 387 1.33 14.26 12.73
C ASP A 387 2.24 13.19 13.34
N ARG A 388 3.44 12.99 12.77
CA ARG A 388 4.44 12.01 13.23
C ARG A 388 4.76 12.11 14.71
N ASP A 389 4.85 13.33 15.23
CA ASP A 389 5.26 13.59 16.62
C ASP A 389 4.09 13.60 17.61
N LYS A 390 2.85 13.63 17.11
CA LYS A 390 1.63 13.74 17.93
C LYS A 390 0.84 12.44 18.00
N VAL A 391 0.93 11.61 16.97
CA VAL A 391 0.13 10.38 16.85
C VAL A 391 0.35 9.46 18.05
N ASP A 392 -0.75 8.94 18.60
CA ASP A 392 -0.74 7.95 19.68
C ASP A 392 -1.41 6.62 19.30
N LEU A 393 -2.13 6.58 18.18
CA LEU A 393 -2.74 5.38 17.60
C LEU A 393 -2.93 5.53 16.09
N VAL A 394 -2.67 4.46 15.34
CA VAL A 394 -2.98 4.38 13.90
C VAL A 394 -4.07 3.36 13.68
N ILE A 395 -5.08 3.72 12.89
CA ILE A 395 -6.12 2.79 12.45
C ILE A 395 -6.24 2.86 10.94
N VAL A 396 -6.08 1.72 10.27
CA VAL A 396 -6.18 1.58 8.83
C VAL A 396 -7.50 0.90 8.51
N ILE A 397 -8.34 1.48 7.66
CA ILE A 397 -9.69 0.99 7.38
C ILE A 397 -9.95 0.94 5.87
N GLY A 398 -10.36 -0.23 5.38
CA GLY A 398 -10.89 -0.37 4.02
C GLY A 398 -9.86 -0.12 2.91
N THR A 399 -8.58 -0.40 3.16
CA THR A 399 -7.53 -0.32 2.14
C THR A 399 -6.56 -1.49 2.27
N SER A 400 -6.00 -1.93 1.15
CA SER A 400 -4.93 -2.92 1.13
C SER A 400 -3.54 -2.29 1.27
N LEU A 401 -3.43 -0.95 1.32
CA LEU A 401 -2.15 -0.21 1.39
C LEU A 401 -1.12 -0.69 0.36
N LYS A 402 -1.54 -0.78 -0.90
CA LYS A 402 -0.67 -1.16 -2.02
C LYS A 402 -0.16 0.01 -2.86
N VAL A 403 -0.76 1.18 -2.70
CA VAL A 403 -0.43 2.36 -3.52
C VAL A 403 0.41 3.32 -2.70
N THR A 404 1.63 3.55 -3.17
CA THR A 404 2.53 4.55 -2.60
C THR A 404 2.02 5.97 -2.89
N PRO A 405 2.35 6.92 -2.01
CA PRO A 405 3.10 6.81 -0.75
C PRO A 405 2.17 6.60 0.46
N VAL A 406 0.86 6.45 0.27
CA VAL A 406 -0.07 6.25 1.39
C VAL A 406 0.22 4.93 2.12
N SER A 407 0.66 3.91 1.39
CA SER A 407 1.16 2.65 1.97
C SER A 407 2.35 2.83 2.90
N GLU A 408 3.16 3.88 2.72
CA GLU A 408 4.39 4.09 3.49
C GLU A 408 4.15 4.82 4.82
N ILE A 409 2.99 5.47 4.99
CA ILE A 409 2.66 6.23 6.22
C ILE A 409 2.92 5.37 7.46
N VAL A 410 2.51 4.09 7.43
CA VAL A 410 2.66 3.17 8.58
C VAL A 410 4.12 2.89 8.93
N SER A 411 5.04 2.99 7.97
CA SER A 411 6.48 2.80 8.13
C SER A 411 7.18 4.07 8.61
N TRP A 412 6.65 5.23 8.24
CA TRP A 412 7.15 6.55 8.65
C TRP A 412 6.83 6.90 10.11
N LEU A 413 5.75 6.35 10.64
CA LEU A 413 5.30 6.61 12.01
C LEU A 413 6.16 5.84 13.05
N PRO A 414 6.34 6.38 14.27
CA PRO A 414 7.20 5.76 15.26
C PRO A 414 6.78 4.32 15.61
N ALA A 415 7.73 3.38 15.62
CA ALA A 415 7.45 1.95 15.76
C ALA A 415 6.72 1.56 17.07
N HIS A 416 6.79 2.40 18.12
CA HIS A 416 6.12 2.15 19.40
C HIS A 416 4.62 2.50 19.40
N ILE A 417 4.13 3.17 18.36
CA ILE A 417 2.73 3.55 18.21
C ILE A 417 1.91 2.33 17.80
N PRO A 418 0.82 2.00 18.51
CA PRO A 418 -0.04 0.88 18.17
C PRO A 418 -0.73 1.06 16.81
N GLN A 419 -0.88 -0.03 16.06
CA GLN A 419 -1.52 -0.03 14.74
C GLN A 419 -2.64 -1.08 14.65
N ILE A 420 -3.85 -0.64 14.32
CA ILE A 420 -5.05 -1.48 14.14
C ILE A 420 -5.41 -1.50 12.65
N TYR A 421 -5.78 -2.65 12.13
CA TYR A 421 -6.21 -2.83 10.75
C TYR A 421 -7.63 -3.37 10.66
N VAL A 422 -8.44 -2.75 9.81
CA VAL A 422 -9.85 -3.08 9.60
C VAL A 422 -10.09 -3.27 8.10
N SER A 423 -10.37 -4.49 7.67
CA SER A 423 -10.63 -4.80 6.26
C SER A 423 -11.28 -6.16 6.12
N ARG A 424 -11.78 -6.53 4.93
CA ARG A 424 -12.32 -7.88 4.69
C ARG A 424 -11.24 -8.96 4.73
N GLN A 425 -10.01 -8.62 4.37
CA GLN A 425 -8.90 -9.56 4.22
C GLN A 425 -7.64 -8.98 4.87
N ALA A 426 -6.87 -9.86 5.52
CA ALA A 426 -5.57 -9.51 6.08
C ALA A 426 -4.55 -9.19 4.99
N VAL A 427 -3.57 -8.35 5.32
CA VAL A 427 -2.41 -8.08 4.48
C VAL A 427 -1.16 -8.80 5.00
N SER A 428 -0.21 -9.09 4.12
CA SER A 428 1.03 -9.82 4.43
C SER A 428 2.29 -8.94 4.43
N HIS A 429 2.23 -7.79 3.77
CA HIS A 429 3.35 -6.85 3.62
C HIS A 429 3.51 -5.91 4.83
N ILE A 430 2.48 -5.76 5.68
CA ILE A 430 2.50 -4.90 6.87
C ILE A 430 2.13 -5.69 8.12
N ASN A 431 2.87 -5.47 9.21
CA ASN A 431 2.65 -6.12 10.51
C ASN A 431 1.83 -5.22 11.45
N PHE A 432 0.51 -5.36 11.40
CA PHE A 432 -0.40 -4.70 12.35
C PHE A 432 -0.41 -5.38 13.71
N ASP A 433 -0.78 -4.62 14.74
CA ASP A 433 -0.88 -5.15 16.09
C ASP A 433 -2.20 -5.91 16.29
N ILE A 434 -3.28 -5.47 15.65
CA ILE A 434 -4.61 -6.08 15.74
C ILE A 434 -5.27 -6.02 14.36
N ASP A 435 -5.65 -7.16 13.82
CA ASP A 435 -6.43 -7.28 12.58
C ASP A 435 -7.91 -7.57 12.94
N LEU A 436 -8.80 -6.68 12.52
CA LEU A 436 -10.25 -6.78 12.67
C LEU A 436 -10.86 -7.01 11.28
N LEU A 437 -11.13 -8.27 10.98
CA LEU A 437 -11.43 -8.75 9.65
C LEU A 437 -12.94 -8.90 9.43
N GLY A 438 -13.49 -8.17 8.47
CA GLY A 438 -14.92 -8.19 8.14
C GLY A 438 -15.35 -6.98 7.32
N ASP A 439 -16.65 -6.84 7.08
CA ASP A 439 -17.19 -5.62 6.49
C ASP A 439 -16.93 -4.43 7.43
N CYS A 440 -16.31 -3.36 6.90
CA CYS A 440 -15.87 -2.22 7.71
C CYS A 440 -17.00 -1.66 8.57
N ASP A 441 -18.20 -1.53 8.00
CA ASP A 441 -19.40 -1.02 8.69
C ASP A 441 -19.83 -1.92 9.87
N VAL A 442 -19.69 -3.24 9.75
CA VAL A 442 -19.99 -4.20 10.81
C VAL A 442 -18.94 -4.09 11.93
N VAL A 443 -17.66 -4.01 11.56
CA VAL A 443 -16.56 -3.86 12.53
C VAL A 443 -16.70 -2.57 13.33
N VAL A 444 -16.89 -1.41 12.67
CA VAL A 444 -17.01 -0.13 13.38
C VAL A 444 -18.27 -0.04 14.23
N SER A 445 -19.37 -0.67 13.80
CA SER A 445 -20.60 -0.78 14.59
C SER A 445 -20.36 -1.53 15.90
N GLU A 446 -19.68 -2.68 15.84
CA GLU A 446 -19.33 -3.48 17.01
C GLU A 446 -18.31 -2.77 17.92
N LEU A 447 -17.30 -2.09 17.34
CA LEU A 447 -16.36 -1.26 18.11
C LEU A 447 -17.10 -0.15 18.86
N CYS A 448 -18.01 0.58 18.19
CA CYS A 448 -18.81 1.62 18.83
C CYS A 448 -19.69 1.08 19.95
N ARG A 449 -20.29 -0.11 19.76
CA ARG A 449 -21.07 -0.79 20.80
C ARG A 449 -20.23 -1.11 22.03
N ARG A 450 -19.00 -1.60 21.84
CA ARG A 450 -18.06 -1.92 22.93
C ARG A 450 -17.48 -0.68 23.61
N LEU A 451 -17.37 0.43 22.88
CA LEU A 451 -16.97 1.74 23.40
C LEU A 451 -18.10 2.49 24.14
N ASP A 452 -19.31 1.94 24.16
CA ASP A 452 -20.53 2.60 24.65
C ASP A 452 -20.79 3.97 23.97
N TRP A 453 -20.51 4.04 22.67
CA TRP A 453 -20.78 5.24 21.86
C TRP A 453 -22.20 5.16 21.27
N PRO A 454 -22.99 6.26 21.29
CA PRO A 454 -24.32 6.30 20.73
C PRO A 454 -24.26 6.32 19.19
N PHE A 455 -24.01 5.16 18.60
CA PHE A 455 -23.82 4.98 17.18
C PHE A 455 -25.13 4.58 16.51
N LYS A 456 -25.71 5.51 15.76
CA LYS A 456 -26.96 5.31 15.02
C LYS A 456 -26.76 5.70 13.57
N HIS A 457 -27.03 4.81 12.64
CA HIS A 457 -26.94 5.09 11.21
C HIS A 457 -28.06 4.35 10.47
N GLU A 458 -28.59 4.93 9.39
CA GLU A 458 -29.70 4.34 8.63
C GLU A 458 -29.35 3.01 7.96
N MET A 459 -28.06 2.79 7.67
CA MET A 459 -27.54 1.56 7.06
C MET A 459 -27.26 0.46 8.09
N ILE A 460 -27.44 0.72 9.39
CA ILE A 460 -27.23 -0.30 10.44
C ILE A 460 -28.59 -0.87 10.84
N PRO A 461 -28.80 -2.20 10.71
CA PRO A 461 -30.04 -2.84 11.13
C PRO A 461 -30.34 -2.63 12.62
N LYS A 462 -31.62 -2.39 12.95
CA LYS A 462 -32.05 -2.30 14.35
C LYS A 462 -31.87 -3.65 15.03
N GLY A 463 -31.01 -3.70 16.04
CA GLY A 463 -30.71 -4.93 16.78
C GLY A 463 -29.66 -5.82 16.13
N GLN A 464 -28.83 -5.28 15.23
CA GLN A 464 -27.66 -5.96 14.66
C GLN A 464 -26.87 -6.69 15.76
N LYS A 465 -26.55 -7.96 15.51
CA LYS A 465 -25.68 -8.79 16.37
C LYS A 465 -24.48 -9.22 15.55
N VAL A 466 -23.29 -8.98 16.09
CA VAL A 466 -22.03 -9.34 15.45
C VAL A 466 -21.40 -10.50 16.20
N ASP A 467 -21.09 -11.57 15.48
CA ASP A 467 -20.28 -12.67 15.98
C ASP A 467 -18.80 -12.31 15.78
N VAL A 468 -18.03 -12.39 16.86
CA VAL A 468 -16.60 -12.06 16.85
C VAL A 468 -15.84 -13.30 17.27
N ARG A 469 -15.00 -13.83 16.39
CA ARG A 469 -14.15 -15.00 16.68
C ARG A 469 -12.71 -14.75 16.29
N THR A 470 -11.79 -15.23 17.10
CA THR A 470 -10.37 -15.20 16.75
C THR A 470 -10.09 -16.26 15.69
N GLU A 471 -9.37 -15.90 14.63
CA GLU A 471 -8.97 -16.81 13.55
C GLU A 471 -8.05 -17.91 14.11
N PRO A 472 -8.31 -19.20 13.84
CA PRO A 472 -7.44 -20.28 14.29
C PRO A 472 -5.98 -20.07 13.85
N GLY A 473 -5.05 -20.23 14.79
CA GLY A 473 -3.60 -20.05 14.56
C GLY A 473 -3.09 -18.61 14.66
N PHE A 474 -3.98 -17.63 14.86
CA PHE A 474 -3.61 -16.24 15.06
C PHE A 474 -4.10 -15.73 16.42
N LYS A 475 -3.27 -14.98 17.14
CA LYS A 475 -3.68 -14.33 18.40
C LYS A 475 -4.29 -12.94 18.19
N SER A 476 -3.93 -12.30 17.09
CA SER A 476 -4.26 -10.90 16.80
C SER A 476 -5.24 -10.71 15.64
N ARG A 477 -5.79 -11.80 15.07
CA ARG A 477 -6.74 -11.74 13.96
C ARG A 477 -8.12 -12.14 14.43
N HIS A 478 -9.09 -11.24 14.26
CA HIS A 478 -10.47 -11.44 14.71
C HIS A 478 -11.42 -11.24 13.53
N LEU A 479 -12.25 -12.24 13.28
CA LEU A 479 -13.27 -12.25 12.24
C LEU A 479 -14.58 -11.70 12.81
N PHE A 480 -15.20 -10.77 12.10
CA PHE A 480 -16.46 -10.12 12.40
C PHE A 480 -17.50 -10.53 11.36
N GLU A 481 -18.55 -11.23 11.81
CA GLU A 481 -19.64 -11.69 10.95
C GLU A 481 -20.98 -11.21 11.50
N GLU A 482 -21.82 -10.63 10.65
CA GLU A 482 -23.18 -10.27 11.04
C GLU A 482 -24.05 -11.54 11.15
N ARG A 483 -24.69 -11.73 12.31
CA ARG A 483 -25.64 -12.84 12.49
C ARG A 483 -26.93 -12.52 11.72
N LYS A 484 -27.22 -13.34 10.72
CA LYS A 484 -28.46 -13.29 9.94
C LYS A 484 -29.67 -13.74 10.75
#